data_AF-A0A257L2S8-F1
#
_entry.id   AF-A0A257L2S8-F1
#
_cell.length_a   1.000
_cell.length_b   1.000
_cell.length_c   1.000
_cell.angle_alpha   90.00
_cell.angle_beta   90.00
_cell.angle_gamma   90.00
#
_symmetry.space_group_name_H-M   'P 1'
#
loop_
_entity.id
_entity.type
_entity.pdbx_description
1 polymer ?
#
loop_
_entity_poly.entity_id
_entity_poly.type
_entity_poly.pdbx_seq_one_letter_code
_entity_poly.pdbx_strand_id
1 'polypeptide(L)'
;MDTYCYGCHGGGIAKGGVTLDEFANAKELKDHARWLRALRNVRSGIMPPAEEPQLPKEVAAKLSRWIKRDVFELDPAVPDPGRVTVRRLNRVEYRNTVRDLTGVEVDTKLNFPVDDSGHGFDNIGDVLTVSPMLLEKYLDTAQTIIAAAAPMAARARPRFHQHIDAWVLHPVWGLVILAALLFVVFQAVFSWANAPMDAIKAGMAALGSFTTAHMADGPLRSLLVDGAIAGAGSVLVFLPQILILFFFILVLEDSGYLPRAAFLLDSLMGKVGLSGRAFIPLLSSFACAVPGVMATRTIADWKDRLATIMVAPLMTCSARLPVYALLIGAFVPDRPVGPGGVLNLRGLTLFALYLAGVLSAMAVAWVFKRLWLKSRYQPLMLELPPYRWPSLRSMALGLWERATIFLRRVGTIIFALVVVLWFLSSYPAPPDGATGAAIQYSLAGQLGRALE
;
A
#
# COMPACT_ATOMS: atom_id res chain seq x y z
N MET A 1 64.98 -5.34 6.89
CA MET A 1 64.58 -3.97 6.57
C MET A 1 65.83 -3.08 6.48
N ASP A 2 66.74 -3.18 7.45
CA ASP A 2 67.96 -2.36 7.54
C ASP A 2 68.83 -2.37 6.27
N THR A 3 69.09 -3.55 5.71
CA THR A 3 70.01 -3.71 4.56
C THR A 3 69.45 -3.21 3.23
N TYR A 4 68.14 -3.30 3.01
CA TYR A 4 67.54 -3.12 1.67
C TYR A 4 66.47 -2.02 1.61
N CYS A 5 65.95 -1.56 2.76
CA CYS A 5 64.81 -0.66 2.82
C CYS A 5 65.12 0.64 3.58
N TYR A 6 65.77 0.56 4.76
CA TYR A 6 65.99 1.74 5.61
C TYR A 6 66.96 2.76 5.04
N GLY A 7 67.89 2.38 4.15
CA GLY A 7 68.75 3.35 3.47
C GLY A 7 68.00 4.38 2.61
N CYS A 8 66.77 4.06 2.17
CA CYS A 8 65.93 4.95 1.34
C CYS A 8 64.58 5.33 1.97
N HIS A 9 64.14 4.58 2.99
CA HIS A 9 62.84 4.70 3.63
C HIS A 9 62.92 4.77 5.16
N GLY A 10 64.07 5.16 5.73
CA GLY A 10 64.25 5.30 7.17
C GLY A 10 65.25 6.40 7.52
N GLY A 11 65.37 6.73 8.80
CA GLY A 11 66.25 7.79 9.30
C GLY A 11 65.85 9.19 8.84
N GLY A 12 64.55 9.44 8.63
CA GLY A 12 64.04 10.71 8.09
C GLY A 12 64.09 10.85 6.57
N ILE A 13 64.50 9.80 5.83
CA ILE A 13 64.49 9.77 4.36
C ILE A 13 63.21 9.09 3.86
N ALA A 14 62.45 9.78 3.01
CA ALA A 14 61.14 9.34 2.51
C ALA A 14 61.09 9.24 0.97
N LYS A 15 61.96 8.42 0.35
CA LYS A 15 61.89 8.23 -1.12
C LYS A 15 60.53 7.64 -1.51
N GLY A 16 59.90 8.21 -2.54
CA GLY A 16 58.56 7.81 -2.97
C GLY A 16 57.44 8.10 -1.96
N GLY A 17 57.68 8.98 -0.96
CA GLY A 17 56.70 9.37 0.05
C GLY A 17 56.37 8.27 1.06
N VAL A 18 57.29 7.32 1.28
CA VAL A 18 57.12 6.21 2.23
C VAL A 18 58.28 6.20 3.22
N THR A 19 57.94 6.23 4.50
CA THR A 19 58.80 6.05 5.68
C THR A 19 58.44 4.74 6.37
N LEU A 20 59.45 3.99 6.82
CA LEU A 20 59.33 2.68 7.45
C LEU A 20 59.85 2.67 8.91
N ASP A 21 60.31 3.81 9.40
CA ASP A 21 60.89 4.06 10.72
C ASP A 21 59.92 4.69 11.72
N GLU A 22 58.70 5.02 11.29
CA GLU A 22 57.68 5.72 12.11
C GLU A 22 56.71 4.77 12.85
N PHE A 23 56.92 3.45 12.80
CA PHE A 23 55.99 2.50 13.44
C PHE A 23 56.32 2.32 14.92
N ALA A 24 55.68 3.10 15.79
CA ALA A 24 55.87 3.01 17.25
C ALA A 24 55.03 1.89 17.88
N ASN A 25 53.89 1.52 17.26
CA ASN A 25 52.94 0.53 17.80
C ASN A 25 52.36 -0.42 16.73
N ALA A 26 51.98 -1.64 17.13
CA ALA A 26 51.33 -2.65 16.26
C ALA A 26 50.03 -2.15 15.58
N LYS A 27 49.40 -1.09 16.11
CA LYS A 27 48.19 -0.48 15.56
C LYS A 27 48.45 0.39 14.32
N GLU A 28 49.67 0.90 14.16
CA GLU A 28 50.09 1.73 13.01
C GLU A 28 50.51 0.88 11.80
N LEU A 29 50.68 -0.43 11.98
CA LEU A 29 50.84 -1.39 10.88
C LEU A 29 49.55 -1.59 10.05
N LYS A 30 48.39 -1.06 10.49
CA LYS A 30 47.09 -1.26 9.83
C LYS A 30 46.83 -0.35 8.61
N ASP A 31 47.83 0.40 8.10
CA ASP A 31 47.72 1.10 6.81
C ASP A 31 47.79 0.10 5.64
N HIS A 32 46.64 -0.52 5.34
CA HIS A 32 46.52 -1.52 4.28
C HIS A 32 46.97 -1.00 2.91
N ALA A 33 46.72 0.28 2.61
CA ALA A 33 47.02 0.86 1.30
C ALA A 33 48.54 1.01 1.08
N ARG A 34 49.28 1.40 2.12
CA ARG A 34 50.75 1.49 2.08
C ARG A 34 51.39 0.10 1.89
N TRP A 35 50.99 -0.88 2.68
CA TRP A 35 51.54 -2.24 2.60
C TRP A 35 51.14 -2.97 1.31
N LEU A 36 49.98 -2.65 0.72
CA LEU A 36 49.59 -3.18 -0.59
C LEU A 36 50.48 -2.64 -1.71
N ARG A 37 50.88 -1.36 -1.65
CA ARG A 37 51.86 -0.77 -2.58
C ARG A 37 53.24 -1.40 -2.40
N ALA A 38 53.71 -1.55 -1.17
CA ALA A 38 54.98 -2.21 -0.88
C ALA A 38 55.00 -3.66 -1.40
N LEU A 39 53.94 -4.43 -1.12
CA LEU A 39 53.81 -5.81 -1.59
C LEU A 39 53.81 -5.91 -3.12
N ARG A 40 53.10 -5.00 -3.82
CA ARG A 40 53.10 -4.97 -5.28
C ARG A 40 54.51 -4.70 -5.83
N ASN A 41 55.18 -3.67 -5.34
CA ASN A 41 56.49 -3.25 -5.84
C ASN A 41 57.59 -4.29 -5.58
N VAL A 42 57.55 -4.96 -4.43
CA VAL A 42 58.50 -6.05 -4.11
C VAL A 42 58.20 -7.29 -4.96
N ARG A 43 56.92 -7.66 -5.14
CA ARG A 43 56.55 -8.82 -5.97
C ARG A 43 56.83 -8.62 -7.45
N SER A 44 56.74 -7.39 -7.95
CA SER A 44 57.07 -7.05 -9.33
C SER A 44 58.55 -6.80 -9.56
N GLY A 45 59.39 -6.89 -8.52
CA GLY A 45 60.84 -6.62 -8.62
C GLY A 45 61.18 -5.17 -8.94
N ILE A 46 60.28 -4.22 -8.67
CA ILE A 46 60.50 -2.78 -8.87
C ILE A 46 61.28 -2.18 -7.69
N MET A 47 61.19 -2.81 -6.52
CA MET A 47 61.90 -2.41 -5.31
C MET A 47 62.79 -3.54 -4.79
N PRO A 48 64.09 -3.28 -4.54
CA PRO A 48 64.77 -1.98 -4.58
C PRO A 48 65.02 -1.51 -6.03
N PRO A 49 65.29 -0.21 -6.28
CA PRO A 49 65.60 0.30 -7.61
C PRO A 49 66.78 -0.44 -8.25
N ALA A 50 66.86 -0.45 -9.59
CA ALA A 50 67.85 -1.23 -10.33
C ALA A 50 69.32 -0.91 -9.97
N GLU A 51 69.59 0.29 -9.46
CA GLU A 51 70.91 0.79 -9.04
C GLU A 51 71.33 0.32 -7.64
N GLU A 52 70.44 -0.33 -6.89
CA GLU A 52 70.66 -0.79 -5.51
C GLU A 52 70.75 -2.33 -5.43
N PRO A 53 71.37 -2.88 -4.37
CA PRO A 53 71.42 -4.32 -4.14
C PRO A 53 70.02 -4.94 -4.12
N GLN A 54 69.75 -5.85 -5.06
CA GLN A 54 68.44 -6.48 -5.21
C GLN A 54 68.15 -7.49 -4.10
N LEU A 55 66.87 -7.60 -3.71
CA LEU A 55 66.45 -8.60 -2.73
C LEU A 55 66.60 -10.02 -3.31
N PRO A 56 67.24 -10.96 -2.59
CA PRO A 56 67.17 -12.37 -2.93
C PRO A 56 65.71 -12.86 -2.94
N LYS A 57 65.37 -13.77 -3.87
CA LYS A 57 63.99 -14.27 -4.05
C LYS A 57 63.38 -14.83 -2.76
N GLU A 58 64.20 -15.47 -1.93
CA GLU A 58 63.77 -16.02 -0.63
C GLU A 58 63.37 -14.92 0.37
N VAL A 59 64.12 -13.83 0.40
CA VAL A 59 63.86 -12.68 1.27
C VAL A 59 62.61 -11.94 0.81
N ALA A 60 62.44 -11.76 -0.51
CA ALA A 60 61.22 -11.18 -1.09
C ALA A 60 59.98 -12.04 -0.81
N ALA A 61 60.11 -13.37 -0.85
CA ALA A 61 59.04 -14.30 -0.49
C ALA A 61 58.69 -14.25 1.00
N LYS A 62 59.70 -14.14 1.88
CA LYS A 62 59.52 -13.99 3.33
C LYS A 62 58.79 -12.69 3.67
N LEU A 63 59.21 -11.57 3.07
CA LEU A 63 58.55 -10.27 3.23
C LEU A 63 57.10 -10.31 2.72
N SER A 64 56.88 -10.89 1.54
CA SER A 64 55.53 -11.04 0.97
C SER A 64 54.61 -11.88 1.86
N ARG A 65 55.15 -12.92 2.51
CA ARG A 65 54.39 -13.78 3.43
C ARG A 65 54.02 -13.04 4.71
N TRP A 66 54.96 -12.29 5.28
CA TRP A 66 54.74 -11.47 6.47
C TRP A 66 53.67 -10.40 6.22
N ILE A 67 53.74 -9.66 5.10
CA ILE A 67 52.70 -8.67 4.76
C ILE A 67 51.32 -9.33 4.64
N LYS A 68 51.23 -10.50 4.01
CA LYS A 68 49.92 -11.18 3.84
C LYS A 68 49.36 -11.70 5.17
N ARG A 69 50.18 -12.32 6.01
CA ARG A 69 49.71 -12.98 7.24
C ARG A 69 49.59 -12.02 8.42
N ASP A 70 50.64 -11.24 8.66
CA ASP A 70 50.78 -10.47 9.89
C ASP A 70 50.24 -9.05 9.74
N VAL A 71 50.28 -8.48 8.53
CA VAL A 71 49.75 -7.13 8.26
C VAL A 71 48.31 -7.16 7.77
N PHE A 72 47.98 -8.04 6.81
CA PHE A 72 46.61 -8.14 6.28
C PHE A 72 45.73 -9.15 7.01
N GLU A 73 46.27 -9.85 8.01
CA GLU A 73 45.55 -10.88 8.79
C GLU A 73 44.87 -11.94 7.87
N LEU A 74 45.42 -12.20 6.66
CA LEU A 74 44.86 -13.16 5.71
C LEU A 74 45.22 -14.58 6.15
N ASP A 75 44.23 -15.30 6.68
CA ASP A 75 44.33 -16.73 6.99
C ASP A 75 44.17 -17.57 5.71
N PRO A 76 45.19 -18.31 5.24
CA PRO A 76 45.06 -19.20 4.09
C PRO A 76 44.05 -20.34 4.30
N ALA A 77 43.72 -20.67 5.54
CA ALA A 77 42.69 -21.65 5.86
C ALA A 77 41.26 -21.08 5.76
N VAL A 78 41.11 -19.75 5.77
CA VAL A 78 39.83 -19.03 5.66
C VAL A 78 39.94 -17.95 4.58
N PRO A 79 39.85 -18.32 3.29
CA PRO A 79 39.92 -17.34 2.20
C PRO A 79 38.71 -16.40 2.24
N ASP A 80 38.93 -15.14 2.58
CA ASP A 80 37.94 -14.06 2.44
C ASP A 80 38.13 -13.36 1.07
N PRO A 81 37.22 -13.55 0.10
CA PRO A 81 37.30 -12.90 -1.21
C PRO A 81 37.00 -11.39 -1.16
N GLY A 82 36.67 -10.84 0.01
CA GLY A 82 36.27 -9.44 0.18
C GLY A 82 34.80 -9.20 -0.17
N ARG A 83 34.41 -7.93 -0.31
CA ARG A 83 33.03 -7.57 -0.66
C ARG A 83 32.72 -7.95 -2.10
N VAL A 84 31.81 -8.90 -2.26
CA VAL A 84 31.25 -9.29 -3.56
C VAL A 84 29.98 -8.48 -3.82
N THR A 85 29.91 -7.78 -4.95
CA THR A 85 28.67 -7.13 -5.41
C THR A 85 27.65 -8.20 -5.77
N VAL A 86 26.43 -8.12 -5.24
CA VAL A 86 25.34 -9.02 -5.64
C VAL A 86 25.07 -8.80 -7.13
N ARG A 87 25.35 -9.80 -7.96
CA ARG A 87 25.19 -9.72 -9.42
C ARG A 87 24.10 -10.64 -9.92
N ARG A 88 23.39 -10.21 -10.96
CA ARG A 88 22.54 -11.09 -11.78
C ARG A 88 23.40 -11.92 -12.74
N LEU A 89 22.85 -13.04 -13.23
CA LEU A 89 23.46 -13.79 -14.32
C LEU A 89 23.30 -13.02 -15.63
N ASN A 90 24.35 -13.02 -16.47
CA ASN A 90 24.22 -12.54 -17.84
C ASN A 90 23.37 -13.51 -18.69
N ARG A 91 22.96 -13.12 -19.89
CA ARG A 91 22.02 -13.93 -20.69
C ARG A 91 22.57 -15.32 -21.06
N VAL A 92 23.89 -15.46 -21.16
CA VAL A 92 24.55 -16.73 -21.51
C VAL A 92 24.62 -17.63 -20.27
N GLU A 93 25.07 -17.07 -19.14
CA GLU A 93 25.08 -17.72 -17.83
C GLU A 93 23.67 -18.19 -17.47
N TYR A 94 22.64 -17.34 -17.60
CA TYR A 94 21.25 -17.68 -17.31
C TYR A 94 20.76 -18.85 -18.16
N ARG A 95 21.01 -18.84 -19.47
CA ARG A 95 20.65 -19.93 -20.37
C ARG A 95 21.29 -21.25 -19.96
N ASN A 96 22.58 -21.23 -19.67
CA ASN A 96 23.32 -22.43 -19.28
C ASN A 96 22.82 -22.95 -17.94
N THR A 97 22.63 -22.08 -16.95
CA THR A 97 22.09 -22.46 -15.63
C THR A 97 20.68 -23.05 -15.74
N VAL A 98 19.79 -22.47 -16.55
CA VAL A 98 18.45 -23.01 -16.78
C VAL A 98 18.53 -24.39 -17.42
N ARG A 99 19.34 -24.55 -18.46
CA ARG A 99 19.57 -25.86 -19.12
C ARG A 99 20.09 -26.90 -18.12
N ASP A 100 21.08 -26.54 -17.31
CA ASP A 100 21.72 -27.47 -16.37
C ASP A 100 20.77 -27.88 -15.23
N LEU A 101 19.94 -26.95 -14.74
CA LEU A 101 19.01 -27.23 -13.63
C LEU A 101 17.72 -27.92 -14.09
N THR A 102 17.21 -27.57 -15.27
CA THR A 102 15.86 -27.95 -15.70
C THR A 102 15.82 -28.84 -16.94
N GLY A 103 16.93 -28.95 -17.67
CA GLY A 103 16.99 -29.63 -18.97
C GLY A 103 16.34 -28.85 -20.12
N VAL A 104 15.76 -27.68 -19.88
CA VAL A 104 15.07 -26.86 -20.90
C VAL A 104 16.06 -25.94 -21.61
N GLU A 105 16.09 -25.99 -22.95
CA GLU A 105 16.82 -25.02 -23.76
C GLU A 105 15.97 -23.78 -24.04
N VAL A 106 16.54 -22.61 -23.75
CA VAL A 106 15.89 -21.31 -23.96
C VAL A 106 16.79 -20.42 -24.80
N ASP A 107 16.23 -19.77 -25.82
CA ASP A 107 16.97 -18.74 -26.56
C ASP A 107 16.90 -17.38 -25.84
N THR A 108 17.89 -17.16 -24.98
CA THR A 108 18.03 -15.89 -24.26
C THR A 108 18.47 -14.72 -25.13
N LYS A 109 18.92 -14.94 -26.38
CA LYS A 109 19.29 -13.85 -27.29
C LYS A 109 18.07 -13.18 -27.93
N LEU A 110 16.99 -13.92 -28.13
CA LEU A 110 15.70 -13.40 -28.62
C LEU A 110 14.87 -12.80 -27.48
N ASN A 111 14.98 -13.38 -26.28
CA ASN A 111 14.10 -13.03 -25.17
C ASN A 111 14.64 -11.92 -24.26
N PHE A 112 15.96 -11.75 -24.17
CA PHE A 112 16.57 -10.72 -23.32
C PHE A 112 17.30 -9.63 -24.13
N PRO A 113 17.30 -8.38 -23.64
CA PRO A 113 18.17 -7.34 -24.17
C PRO A 113 19.64 -7.72 -24.02
N VAL A 114 20.48 -7.02 -24.79
CA VAL A 114 21.94 -7.18 -24.73
C VAL A 114 22.45 -6.75 -23.36
N ASP A 115 23.28 -7.57 -22.73
CA ASP A 115 23.94 -7.23 -21.46
C ASP A 115 25.00 -6.13 -21.66
N ASP A 116 25.10 -5.24 -20.68
CA ASP A 116 26.16 -4.23 -20.63
C ASP A 116 27.51 -4.88 -20.32
N SER A 117 28.58 -4.35 -20.93
CA SER A 117 29.95 -4.84 -20.75
C SER A 117 30.82 -3.83 -20.00
N GLY A 118 31.57 -4.29 -19.00
CA GLY A 118 32.62 -3.53 -18.32
C GLY A 118 33.99 -4.10 -18.65
N HIS A 119 34.98 -3.25 -18.93
CA HIS A 119 36.36 -3.70 -19.25
C HIS A 119 36.46 -4.79 -20.34
N GLY A 120 35.48 -4.85 -21.26
CA GLY A 120 35.39 -5.87 -22.31
C GLY A 120 34.74 -7.20 -21.88
N PHE A 121 34.23 -7.31 -20.66
CA PHE A 121 33.56 -8.49 -20.13
C PHE A 121 32.09 -8.20 -19.78
N ASP A 122 31.22 -9.16 -20.06
CA ASP A 122 29.76 -9.09 -19.84
C ASP A 122 29.31 -9.87 -18.58
N ASN A 123 30.25 -10.27 -17.73
CA ASN A 123 30.00 -10.99 -16.47
C ASN A 123 30.34 -10.14 -15.23
N ILE A 124 30.63 -8.86 -15.40
CA ILE A 124 31.01 -7.95 -14.30
C ILE A 124 29.77 -7.47 -13.55
N GLY A 125 29.69 -7.78 -12.27
CA GLY A 125 28.53 -7.48 -11.43
C GLY A 125 28.19 -5.99 -11.31
N ASP A 126 29.18 -5.12 -11.37
CA ASP A 126 28.99 -3.67 -11.21
C ASP A 126 28.33 -3.01 -12.43
N VAL A 127 28.27 -3.69 -13.58
CA VAL A 127 27.68 -3.18 -14.83
C VAL A 127 26.35 -3.86 -15.15
N LEU A 128 26.08 -5.03 -14.56
CA LEU A 128 24.85 -5.80 -14.79
C LEU A 128 23.69 -5.26 -13.95
N THR A 129 22.94 -4.30 -14.51
CA THR A 129 21.73 -3.74 -13.87
C THR A 129 20.45 -4.47 -14.29
N VAL A 130 19.38 -4.33 -13.50
CA VAL A 130 18.03 -4.87 -13.81
C VAL A 130 17.12 -3.71 -14.20
N SER A 131 16.77 -3.61 -15.48
CA SER A 131 15.74 -2.67 -15.94
C SER A 131 14.34 -3.27 -15.77
N PRO A 132 13.27 -2.45 -15.67
CA PRO A 132 11.89 -2.96 -15.60
C PRO A 132 11.52 -3.87 -16.78
N MET A 133 11.98 -3.53 -18.00
CA MET A 133 11.76 -4.34 -19.20
C MET A 133 12.48 -5.69 -19.13
N LEU A 134 13.72 -5.72 -18.62
CA LEU A 134 14.47 -6.96 -18.42
C LEU A 134 13.77 -7.85 -17.38
N LEU A 135 13.26 -7.28 -16.30
CA LEU A 135 12.51 -8.02 -15.27
C LEU A 135 11.23 -8.66 -15.84
N GLU A 136 10.47 -7.92 -16.65
CA GLU A 136 9.28 -8.44 -17.33
C GLU A 136 9.62 -9.62 -18.24
N LYS A 137 10.70 -9.51 -19.02
CA LYS A 137 11.20 -10.61 -19.86
C LYS A 137 11.69 -11.80 -19.06
N TYR A 138 12.34 -11.60 -17.92
CA TYR A 138 12.73 -12.70 -17.02
C TYR A 138 11.51 -13.47 -16.51
N LEU A 139 10.44 -12.77 -16.12
CA LEU A 139 9.22 -13.40 -15.62
C LEU A 139 8.50 -14.20 -16.72
N ASP A 140 8.36 -13.63 -17.91
CA ASP A 140 7.78 -14.29 -19.10
C ASP A 140 8.57 -15.55 -19.50
N THR A 141 9.90 -15.43 -19.54
CA THR A 141 10.80 -16.55 -19.85
C THR A 141 10.74 -17.62 -18.76
N ALA A 142 10.68 -17.24 -17.48
CA ALA A 142 10.55 -18.18 -16.37
C ALA A 142 9.25 -18.99 -16.44
N GLN A 143 8.13 -18.38 -16.84
CA GLN A 143 6.88 -19.12 -17.05
C GLN A 143 7.01 -20.16 -18.15
N THR A 144 7.68 -19.79 -19.26
CA THR A 144 7.95 -20.70 -20.38
C THR A 144 8.84 -21.87 -19.96
N ILE A 145 9.91 -21.59 -19.19
CA ILE A 145 10.81 -22.61 -18.62
C ILE A 145 10.04 -23.56 -17.72
N ILE A 146 9.24 -23.04 -16.79
CA ILE A 146 8.48 -23.86 -15.84
C ILE A 146 7.47 -24.76 -16.56
N ALA A 147 6.80 -24.23 -17.59
CA ALA A 147 5.84 -24.98 -18.39
C ALA A 147 6.52 -26.15 -19.14
N ALA A 148 7.73 -25.94 -19.65
CA ALA A 148 8.50 -26.96 -20.36
C ALA A 148 9.19 -27.97 -19.42
N ALA A 149 9.74 -27.52 -18.29
CA ALA A 149 10.50 -28.33 -17.35
C ALA A 149 9.62 -29.24 -16.49
N ALA A 150 8.40 -28.78 -16.19
CA ALA A 150 7.48 -29.48 -15.31
C ALA A 150 6.07 -29.56 -15.95
N PRO A 151 5.89 -30.37 -17.01
CA PRO A 151 4.61 -30.49 -17.72
C PRO A 151 3.46 -30.99 -16.83
N MET A 152 3.76 -31.69 -15.73
CA MET A 152 2.75 -32.10 -14.72
C MET A 152 2.53 -31.08 -13.59
N ALA A 153 3.40 -30.07 -13.45
CA ALA A 153 3.24 -28.98 -12.48
C ALA A 153 2.52 -27.76 -13.08
N ALA A 154 2.08 -27.84 -14.34
CA ALA A 154 0.94 -27.09 -14.83
C ALA A 154 -0.30 -27.56 -14.04
N ARG A 155 -0.39 -27.06 -12.79
CA ARG A 155 -1.41 -27.38 -11.79
C ARG A 155 -2.77 -27.50 -12.47
N ALA A 156 -3.30 -28.72 -12.53
CA ALA A 156 -4.74 -28.87 -12.43
C ALA A 156 -5.12 -28.16 -11.13
N ARG A 157 -5.67 -26.93 -11.23
CA ARG A 157 -6.35 -26.30 -10.10
C ARG A 157 -7.27 -27.39 -9.53
N PRO A 158 -7.25 -27.67 -8.20
CA PRO A 158 -8.05 -28.76 -7.66
C PRO A 158 -9.48 -28.59 -8.16
N ARG A 159 -10.10 -29.67 -8.66
CA ARG A 159 -11.40 -29.62 -9.38
C ARG A 159 -12.44 -28.73 -8.70
N PHE A 160 -12.42 -28.69 -7.36
CA PHE A 160 -13.22 -27.81 -6.53
C PHE A 160 -13.08 -26.32 -6.86
N HIS A 161 -11.85 -25.79 -6.98
CA HIS A 161 -11.62 -24.39 -7.33
C HIS A 161 -12.11 -24.08 -8.74
N GLN A 162 -11.93 -24.99 -9.69
CA GLN A 162 -12.39 -24.82 -11.08
C GLN A 162 -13.92 -24.76 -11.15
N HIS A 163 -14.63 -25.58 -10.36
CA HIS A 163 -16.09 -25.53 -10.31
C HIS A 163 -16.59 -24.21 -9.72
N ILE A 164 -16.00 -23.72 -8.63
CA ILE A 164 -16.40 -22.45 -8.03
C ILE A 164 -16.10 -21.28 -8.99
N ASP A 165 -14.89 -21.25 -9.55
CA ASP A 165 -14.48 -20.21 -10.50
C ASP A 165 -15.41 -20.20 -11.73
N ALA A 166 -15.90 -21.35 -12.20
CA ALA A 166 -16.83 -21.41 -13.34
C ALA A 166 -18.14 -20.67 -13.10
N TRP A 167 -18.64 -20.64 -11.85
CA TRP A 167 -19.83 -19.88 -11.49
C TRP A 167 -19.49 -18.42 -11.16
N VAL A 168 -18.45 -18.20 -10.35
CA VAL A 168 -18.06 -16.87 -9.86
C VAL A 168 -17.50 -15.97 -10.97
N LEU A 169 -16.80 -16.53 -11.95
CA LEU A 169 -16.21 -15.79 -13.07
C LEU A 169 -17.09 -15.78 -14.32
N HIS A 170 -18.27 -16.40 -14.28
CA HIS A 170 -19.19 -16.38 -15.42
C HIS A 170 -19.64 -14.93 -15.69
N PRO A 171 -19.68 -14.45 -16.94
CA PRO A 171 -20.03 -13.06 -17.26
C PRO A 171 -21.38 -12.59 -16.69
N VAL A 172 -22.37 -13.49 -16.67
CA VAL A 172 -23.72 -13.22 -16.11
C VAL A 172 -23.84 -13.69 -14.66
N TRP A 173 -23.70 -15.00 -14.39
CA TRP A 173 -23.83 -15.54 -13.04
C TRP A 173 -22.84 -14.96 -12.03
N GLY A 174 -21.61 -14.64 -12.43
CA GLY A 174 -20.66 -13.95 -11.57
C GLY A 174 -21.15 -12.56 -11.14
N LEU A 175 -21.78 -11.81 -12.06
CA LEU A 175 -22.34 -10.49 -11.73
C LEU A 175 -23.57 -10.62 -10.84
N VAL A 176 -24.39 -11.66 -11.04
CA VAL A 176 -25.55 -11.96 -10.18
C VAL A 176 -25.08 -12.36 -8.78
N ILE A 177 -24.09 -13.24 -8.66
CA ILE A 177 -23.50 -13.65 -7.37
C ILE A 177 -22.89 -12.43 -6.67
N LEU A 178 -22.14 -11.60 -7.41
CA LEU A 178 -21.60 -10.37 -6.87
C LEU A 178 -22.72 -9.45 -6.37
N ALA A 179 -23.75 -9.20 -7.16
CA ALA A 179 -24.89 -8.37 -6.77
C ALA A 179 -25.62 -8.92 -5.53
N ALA A 180 -25.84 -10.23 -5.46
CA ALA A 180 -26.45 -10.89 -4.30
C ALA A 180 -25.55 -10.78 -3.06
N LEU A 181 -24.25 -10.97 -3.21
CA LEU A 181 -23.29 -10.83 -2.12
C LEU A 181 -23.25 -9.39 -1.61
N LEU A 182 -23.19 -8.41 -2.50
CA LEU A 182 -23.27 -7.00 -2.13
C LEU A 182 -24.60 -6.66 -1.46
N PHE A 183 -25.71 -7.22 -1.93
CA PHE A 183 -27.01 -7.08 -1.29
C PHE A 183 -26.99 -7.59 0.16
N VAL A 184 -26.40 -8.77 0.42
CA VAL A 184 -26.25 -9.29 1.79
C VAL A 184 -25.38 -8.38 2.65
N VAL A 185 -24.25 -7.91 2.12
CA VAL A 185 -23.38 -6.94 2.83
C VAL A 185 -24.15 -5.69 3.18
N PHE A 186 -24.90 -5.11 2.24
CA PHE A 186 -25.71 -3.92 2.49
C PHE A 186 -26.82 -4.20 3.51
N GLN A 187 -27.54 -5.32 3.40
CA GLN A 187 -28.56 -5.69 4.39
C GLN A 187 -27.96 -5.82 5.79
N ALA A 188 -26.81 -6.45 5.94
CA ALA A 188 -26.15 -6.55 7.23
C ALA A 188 -25.72 -5.18 7.77
N VAL A 189 -25.15 -4.33 6.92
CA VAL A 189 -24.71 -2.98 7.29
C VAL A 189 -25.89 -2.08 7.65
N PHE A 190 -27.06 -2.23 7.03
CA PHE A 190 -28.21 -1.34 7.24
C PHE A 190 -29.26 -1.85 8.22
N SER A 191 -29.51 -3.15 8.26
CA SER A 191 -30.50 -3.75 9.14
C SER A 191 -29.85 -4.23 10.44
N TRP A 192 -28.75 -4.97 10.36
CA TRP A 192 -28.14 -5.57 11.55
C TRP A 192 -27.36 -4.57 12.38
N ALA A 193 -26.87 -3.47 11.78
CA ALA A 193 -26.22 -2.40 12.52
C ALA A 193 -27.20 -1.58 13.39
N ASN A 194 -28.49 -1.52 13.06
CA ASN A 194 -29.45 -0.69 13.80
C ASN A 194 -29.59 -1.11 15.26
N ALA A 195 -29.64 -2.41 15.54
CA ALA A 195 -29.76 -2.92 16.91
C ALA A 195 -28.62 -2.45 17.84
N PRO A 196 -27.33 -2.65 17.53
CA PRO A 196 -26.25 -2.11 18.36
C PRO A 196 -26.17 -0.57 18.31
N MET A 197 -26.53 0.06 17.19
CA MET A 197 -26.58 1.53 17.11
C MET A 197 -27.59 2.12 18.09
N ASP A 198 -28.79 1.57 18.15
CA ASP A 198 -29.85 2.05 19.03
C ASP A 198 -29.55 1.74 20.49
N ALA A 199 -28.90 0.61 20.79
CA ALA A 199 -28.38 0.32 22.12
C ALA A 199 -27.34 1.38 22.58
N ILE A 200 -26.42 1.78 21.69
CA ILE A 200 -25.46 2.85 21.99
C ILE A 200 -26.18 4.19 22.17
N LYS A 201 -27.13 4.54 21.30
CA LYS A 201 -27.92 5.78 21.44
C LYS A 201 -28.66 5.81 22.78
N ALA A 202 -29.31 4.71 23.15
CA ALA A 202 -30.02 4.60 24.43
C ALA A 202 -29.06 4.73 25.62
N GLY A 203 -27.88 4.09 25.56
CA GLY A 203 -26.85 4.22 26.59
C GLY A 203 -26.32 5.65 26.73
N MET A 204 -26.06 6.33 25.62
CA MET A 204 -25.59 7.73 25.63
C MET A 204 -26.69 8.70 26.08
N ALA A 205 -27.94 8.46 25.70
CA ALA A 205 -29.09 9.24 26.17
C ALA A 205 -29.30 9.05 27.68
N ALA A 206 -29.19 7.81 28.19
CA ALA A 206 -29.25 7.53 29.62
C ALA A 206 -28.14 8.27 30.38
N LEU A 207 -26.90 8.26 29.86
CA LEU A 207 -25.78 9.00 30.42
C LEU A 207 -26.05 10.52 30.44
N GLY A 208 -26.57 11.08 29.34
CA GLY A 208 -26.93 12.49 29.26
C GLY A 208 -28.04 12.90 30.24
N SER A 209 -29.05 12.04 30.41
CA SER A 209 -30.13 12.25 31.38
C SER A 209 -29.64 12.15 32.82
N PHE A 210 -28.72 11.24 33.10
CA PHE A 210 -28.08 11.10 34.42
C PHE A 210 -27.28 12.34 34.78
N THR A 211 -26.44 12.86 33.86
CA THR A 211 -25.70 14.11 34.06
C THR A 211 -26.64 15.29 34.27
N THR A 212 -27.74 15.35 33.52
CA THR A 212 -28.78 16.39 33.67
C THR A 212 -29.45 16.35 35.04
N ALA A 213 -29.71 15.17 35.59
CA ALA A 213 -30.34 15.01 36.90
C ALA A 213 -29.41 15.37 38.08
N HIS A 214 -28.08 15.28 37.90
CA HIS A 214 -27.09 15.46 38.96
C HIS A 214 -26.31 16.79 38.87
N MET A 215 -26.53 17.61 37.83
CA MET A 215 -25.92 18.93 37.67
C MET A 215 -26.96 20.03 37.50
N ALA A 216 -26.72 21.16 38.18
CA ALA A 216 -27.47 22.38 37.99
C ALA A 216 -27.36 22.89 36.53
N ASP A 217 -28.37 23.63 36.10
CA ASP A 217 -28.36 24.28 34.79
C ASP A 217 -27.19 25.25 34.67
N GLY A 218 -26.44 25.13 33.57
CA GLY A 218 -25.31 26.02 33.29
C GLY A 218 -24.51 25.65 32.04
N PRO A 219 -23.60 26.52 31.60
CA PRO A 219 -22.73 26.31 30.44
C PRO A 219 -21.97 24.99 30.45
N LEU A 220 -21.50 24.56 31.63
CA LEU A 220 -20.76 23.32 31.80
C LEU A 220 -21.65 22.08 31.57
N ARG A 221 -22.93 22.14 31.99
CA ARG A 221 -23.88 21.06 31.75
C ARG A 221 -24.16 20.90 30.25
N SER A 222 -24.41 22.00 29.54
CA SER A 222 -24.62 21.95 28.09
C SER A 222 -23.37 21.47 27.35
N LEU A 223 -22.16 21.91 27.74
CA LEU A 223 -20.91 21.39 27.16
C LEU A 223 -20.78 19.88 27.36
N LEU A 224 -21.09 19.37 28.56
CA LEU A 224 -20.97 17.94 28.85
C LEU A 224 -22.04 17.12 28.15
N VAL A 225 -23.30 17.55 28.15
CA VAL A 225 -24.42 16.78 27.59
C VAL A 225 -24.49 16.95 26.07
N ASP A 226 -24.59 18.18 25.58
CA ASP A 226 -24.81 18.50 24.16
C ASP A 226 -23.51 18.54 23.35
N GLY A 227 -22.39 18.89 23.99
CA GLY A 227 -21.07 18.89 23.35
C GLY A 227 -20.41 17.52 23.42
N ALA A 228 -20.07 17.07 24.64
CA ALA A 228 -19.21 15.92 24.85
C ALA A 228 -19.95 14.57 24.74
N ILE A 229 -21.05 14.37 25.48
CA ILE A 229 -21.81 13.11 25.48
C ILE A 229 -22.48 12.90 24.12
N ALA A 230 -23.20 13.90 23.60
CA ALA A 230 -23.81 13.81 22.27
C ALA A 230 -22.74 13.68 21.16
N GLY A 231 -21.62 14.41 21.27
CA GLY A 231 -20.49 14.29 20.34
C GLY A 231 -19.85 12.91 20.34
N ALA A 232 -19.49 12.38 21.51
CA ALA A 232 -18.95 11.02 21.66
C ALA A 232 -19.97 9.96 21.21
N GLY A 233 -21.26 10.17 21.49
CA GLY A 233 -22.34 9.30 21.05
C GLY A 233 -22.45 9.26 19.54
N SER A 234 -22.35 10.40 18.85
CA SER A 234 -22.35 10.46 17.39
C SER A 234 -21.23 9.62 16.78
N VAL A 235 -20.03 9.63 17.38
CA VAL A 235 -18.88 8.82 16.92
C VAL A 235 -19.11 7.34 17.20
N LEU A 236 -19.51 6.99 18.42
CA LEU A 236 -19.69 5.59 18.84
C LEU A 236 -20.82 4.90 18.08
N VAL A 237 -21.89 5.61 17.73
CA VAL A 237 -23.01 5.07 16.96
C VAL A 237 -22.56 4.60 15.57
N PHE A 238 -21.55 5.20 14.95
CA PHE A 238 -21.07 4.72 13.63
C PHE A 238 -20.17 3.47 13.70
N LEU A 239 -19.63 3.14 14.89
CA LEU A 239 -18.66 2.06 15.03
C LEU A 239 -19.23 0.67 14.64
N PRO A 240 -20.41 0.22 15.10
CA PRO A 240 -20.96 -1.09 14.73
C PRO A 240 -21.10 -1.27 13.22
N GLN A 241 -21.59 -0.23 12.55
CA GLN A 241 -21.79 -0.24 11.10
C GLN A 241 -20.45 -0.43 10.34
N ILE A 242 -19.41 0.27 10.78
CA ILE A 242 -18.05 0.16 10.21
C ILE A 242 -17.46 -1.23 10.46
N LEU A 243 -17.65 -1.81 11.64
CA LEU A 243 -17.13 -3.15 11.96
C LEU A 243 -17.82 -4.23 11.14
N ILE A 244 -19.14 -4.15 10.94
CA ILE A 244 -19.86 -5.08 10.07
C ILE A 244 -19.34 -5.00 8.64
N LEU A 245 -19.15 -3.78 8.11
CA LEU A 245 -18.57 -3.60 6.77
C LEU A 245 -17.18 -4.23 6.67
N PHE A 246 -16.27 -3.90 7.59
CA PHE A 246 -14.91 -4.45 7.57
C PHE A 246 -14.88 -5.95 7.78
N PHE A 247 -15.83 -6.51 8.55
CA PHE A 247 -15.96 -7.95 8.71
C PHE A 247 -16.19 -8.62 7.35
N PHE A 248 -17.17 -8.14 6.57
CA PHE A 248 -17.42 -8.68 5.24
C PHE A 248 -16.25 -8.45 4.28
N ILE A 249 -15.63 -7.26 4.29
CA ILE A 249 -14.46 -7.01 3.44
C ILE A 249 -13.33 -7.99 3.76
N LEU A 250 -13.01 -8.19 5.05
CA LEU A 250 -11.97 -9.13 5.48
C LEU A 250 -12.32 -10.57 5.10
N VAL A 251 -13.59 -10.98 5.24
CA VAL A 251 -14.05 -12.31 4.79
C VAL A 251 -13.85 -12.49 3.28
N LEU A 252 -14.19 -11.50 2.46
CA LEU A 252 -14.04 -11.55 1.00
C LEU A 252 -12.58 -11.49 0.54
N GLU A 253 -11.75 -10.78 1.30
CA GLU A 253 -10.31 -10.67 1.07
C GLU A 253 -9.60 -11.97 1.43
N ASP A 254 -9.76 -12.48 2.66
CA ASP A 254 -9.12 -13.71 3.15
C ASP A 254 -9.61 -14.96 2.40
N SER A 255 -10.87 -14.97 1.92
CA SER A 255 -11.39 -16.06 1.08
C SER A 255 -10.83 -16.05 -0.34
N GLY A 256 -10.22 -14.94 -0.78
CA GLY A 256 -9.72 -14.78 -2.14
C GLY A 256 -10.80 -14.46 -3.18
N TYR A 257 -12.04 -14.17 -2.77
CA TYR A 257 -13.14 -13.78 -3.66
C TYR A 257 -12.92 -12.39 -4.27
N LEU A 258 -12.42 -11.43 -3.49
CA LEU A 258 -12.24 -10.03 -3.90
C LEU A 258 -11.37 -9.85 -5.17
N PRO A 259 -10.23 -10.57 -5.33
CA PRO A 259 -9.51 -10.70 -6.60
C PRO A 259 -10.35 -11.14 -7.82
N ARG A 260 -11.28 -12.09 -7.65
CA ARG A 260 -12.16 -12.57 -8.74
C ARG A 260 -13.19 -11.52 -9.13
N ALA A 261 -13.80 -10.89 -8.14
CA ALA A 261 -14.76 -9.82 -8.36
C ALA A 261 -14.13 -8.65 -9.14
N ALA A 262 -12.88 -8.29 -8.81
CA ALA A 262 -12.12 -7.29 -9.55
C ALA A 262 -11.86 -7.70 -11.00
N PHE A 263 -11.51 -8.97 -11.25
CA PHE A 263 -11.33 -9.49 -12.61
C PHE A 263 -12.63 -9.46 -13.44
N LEU A 264 -13.75 -9.90 -12.84
CA LEU A 264 -15.06 -9.89 -13.51
C LEU A 264 -15.47 -8.47 -13.94
N LEU A 265 -15.15 -7.48 -13.12
CA LEU A 265 -15.50 -6.08 -13.38
C LEU A 265 -14.45 -5.31 -14.17
N ASP A 266 -13.28 -5.88 -14.43
CA ASP A 266 -12.22 -5.25 -15.22
C ASP A 266 -12.71 -4.88 -16.63
N SER A 267 -13.54 -5.75 -17.24
CA SER A 267 -14.20 -5.49 -18.53
C SER A 267 -15.16 -4.29 -18.48
N LEU A 268 -15.94 -4.16 -17.41
CA LEU A 268 -16.88 -3.04 -17.21
C LEU A 268 -16.14 -1.73 -16.91
N MET A 269 -15.12 -1.79 -16.04
CA MET A 269 -14.29 -0.65 -15.65
C MET A 269 -13.43 -0.15 -16.83
N GLY A 270 -12.92 -1.07 -17.65
CA GLY A 270 -12.13 -0.77 -18.84
C GLY A 270 -12.89 0.08 -19.86
N LYS A 271 -14.21 -0.09 -20.00
CA LYS A 271 -15.05 0.77 -20.86
C LYS A 271 -15.06 2.24 -20.43
N VAL A 272 -14.91 2.50 -19.13
CA VAL A 272 -14.83 3.85 -18.54
C VAL A 272 -13.37 4.32 -18.45
N GLY A 273 -12.41 3.46 -18.81
CA GLY A 273 -10.98 3.75 -18.77
C GLY A 273 -10.33 3.56 -17.39
N LEU A 274 -11.00 2.89 -16.45
CA LEU A 274 -10.45 2.58 -15.13
C LEU A 274 -9.89 1.14 -15.08
N SER A 275 -8.82 0.93 -14.32
CA SER A 275 -8.38 -0.42 -13.94
C SER A 275 -9.44 -1.14 -13.11
N GLY A 276 -9.62 -2.46 -13.31
CA GLY A 276 -10.44 -3.30 -12.42
C GLY A 276 -10.02 -3.28 -10.95
N ARG A 277 -8.78 -2.86 -10.64
CA ARG A 277 -8.33 -2.61 -9.26
C ARG A 277 -9.07 -1.46 -8.59
N ALA A 278 -9.61 -0.52 -9.36
CA ALA A 278 -10.42 0.61 -8.87
C ALA A 278 -11.76 0.16 -8.28
N PHE A 279 -12.25 -1.02 -8.67
CA PHE A 279 -13.50 -1.57 -8.11
C PHE A 279 -13.43 -1.74 -6.60
N ILE A 280 -12.32 -2.24 -6.06
CA ILE A 280 -12.17 -2.53 -4.63
C ILE A 280 -12.36 -1.24 -3.80
N PRO A 281 -11.65 -0.13 -4.10
CA PRO A 281 -11.92 1.18 -3.50
C PRO A 281 -13.34 1.69 -3.71
N LEU A 282 -13.91 1.58 -4.92
CA LEU A 282 -15.22 2.14 -5.24
C LEU A 282 -16.35 1.41 -4.52
N LEU A 283 -16.26 0.08 -4.42
CA LEU A 283 -17.18 -0.73 -3.66
C LEU A 283 -17.14 -0.37 -2.18
N SER A 284 -15.94 -0.23 -1.63
CA SER A 284 -15.76 0.23 -0.24
C SER A 284 -16.31 1.65 -0.06
N SER A 285 -16.17 2.53 -1.07
CA SER A 285 -16.68 3.91 -1.07
C SER A 285 -18.20 4.01 -1.04
N PHE A 286 -18.92 3.06 -1.65
CA PHE A 286 -20.38 2.95 -1.56
C PHE A 286 -20.86 2.70 -0.14
N ALA A 287 -20.08 1.99 0.68
CA ALA A 287 -20.38 1.84 2.09
C ALA A 287 -19.85 3.03 2.89
N CYS A 288 -18.56 3.38 2.73
CA CYS A 288 -17.94 4.53 3.35
C CYS A 288 -16.78 5.09 2.49
N ALA A 289 -16.86 6.38 2.16
CA ALA A 289 -15.87 7.05 1.32
C ALA A 289 -14.47 7.08 1.92
N VAL A 290 -14.32 7.17 3.25
CA VAL A 290 -13.01 7.28 3.92
C VAL A 290 -12.12 6.05 3.68
N PRO A 291 -12.52 4.82 4.07
CA PRO A 291 -11.72 3.63 3.78
C PRO A 291 -11.64 3.31 2.29
N GLY A 292 -12.67 3.67 1.50
CA GLY A 292 -12.65 3.56 0.05
C GLY A 292 -11.52 4.38 -0.56
N VAL A 293 -11.39 5.65 -0.21
CA VAL A 293 -10.29 6.53 -0.64
C VAL A 293 -8.94 5.98 -0.18
N MET A 294 -8.82 5.49 1.06
CA MET A 294 -7.57 4.88 1.55
C MET A 294 -7.17 3.62 0.78
N ALA A 295 -8.14 2.80 0.35
CA ALA A 295 -7.90 1.58 -0.42
C ALA A 295 -7.33 1.85 -1.83
N THR A 296 -7.51 3.07 -2.37
CA THR A 296 -6.95 3.47 -3.68
C THR A 296 -5.42 3.37 -3.73
N ARG A 297 -4.73 3.29 -2.58
CA ARG A 297 -3.28 3.06 -2.51
C ARG A 297 -2.80 1.78 -3.20
N THR A 298 -3.72 0.84 -3.45
CA THR A 298 -3.43 -0.42 -4.15
C THR A 298 -3.38 -0.26 -5.68
N ILE A 299 -3.79 0.89 -6.23
CA ILE A 299 -3.73 1.19 -7.67
C ILE A 299 -2.34 1.74 -7.98
N ALA A 300 -1.59 1.05 -8.85
CA ALA A 300 -0.20 1.39 -9.18
C ALA A 300 -0.09 2.66 -10.03
N ASP A 301 -0.99 2.82 -11.02
CA ASP A 301 -1.00 4.02 -11.86
C ASP A 301 -1.61 5.20 -11.08
N TRP A 302 -0.84 6.27 -10.94
CA TRP A 302 -1.26 7.44 -10.17
C TRP A 302 -2.48 8.14 -10.79
N LYS A 303 -2.65 8.03 -12.11
CA LYS A 303 -3.75 8.66 -12.86
C LYS A 303 -5.06 7.95 -12.56
N ASP A 304 -5.05 6.62 -12.64
CA ASP A 304 -6.18 5.77 -12.25
C ASP A 304 -6.51 5.92 -10.76
N ARG A 305 -5.48 6.02 -9.91
CA ARG A 305 -5.64 6.26 -8.48
C ARG A 305 -6.36 7.59 -8.22
N LEU A 306 -5.92 8.68 -8.84
CA LEU A 306 -6.53 10.00 -8.68
C LEU A 306 -7.97 10.03 -9.19
N ALA A 307 -8.23 9.45 -10.37
CA ALA A 307 -9.59 9.33 -10.90
C ALA A 307 -10.51 8.58 -9.93
N THR A 308 -10.02 7.49 -9.34
CA THR A 308 -10.77 6.71 -8.33
C THR A 308 -11.05 7.52 -7.07
N ILE A 309 -10.08 8.31 -6.58
CA ILE A 309 -10.26 9.20 -5.41
C ILE A 309 -11.32 10.27 -5.71
N MET A 310 -11.33 10.85 -6.91
CA MET A 310 -12.30 11.88 -7.30
C MET A 310 -13.73 11.33 -7.44
N VAL A 311 -13.85 10.07 -7.83
CA VAL A 311 -15.14 9.40 -8.02
C VAL A 311 -15.71 8.84 -6.72
N ALA A 312 -14.87 8.47 -5.75
CA ALA A 312 -15.30 7.91 -4.47
C ALA A 312 -16.37 8.76 -3.73
N PRO A 313 -16.29 10.11 -3.66
CA PRO A 313 -17.33 10.94 -3.04
C PRO A 313 -18.66 11.00 -3.79
N LEU A 314 -18.70 10.64 -5.07
CA LEU A 314 -19.94 10.59 -5.86
C LEU A 314 -20.75 9.33 -5.56
N MET A 315 -20.12 8.33 -4.93
CA MET A 315 -20.81 7.16 -4.43
C MET A 315 -21.68 7.55 -3.22
N THR A 316 -22.92 7.07 -3.23
CA THR A 316 -23.88 7.39 -2.16
C THR A 316 -23.65 6.44 -0.99
N CYS A 317 -23.09 6.97 0.10
CA CYS A 317 -22.90 6.23 1.34
C CYS A 317 -24.14 6.25 2.25
N SER A 318 -24.17 5.35 3.23
CA SER A 318 -25.25 5.23 4.22
C SER A 318 -25.57 6.53 4.95
N ALA A 319 -24.56 7.36 5.21
CA ALA A 319 -24.73 8.61 5.94
C ALA A 319 -25.53 9.66 5.15
N ARG A 320 -25.68 9.50 3.82
CA ARG A 320 -26.50 10.37 2.98
C ARG A 320 -27.97 9.96 2.95
N LEU A 321 -28.29 8.71 3.30
CA LEU A 321 -29.66 8.22 3.27
C LEU A 321 -30.61 9.01 4.18
N PRO A 322 -30.25 9.37 5.45
CA PRO A 322 -31.13 10.19 6.28
C PRO A 322 -31.41 11.57 5.67
N VAL A 323 -30.40 12.19 5.05
CA VAL A 323 -30.55 13.49 4.37
C VAL A 323 -31.46 13.36 3.15
N TYR A 324 -31.25 12.33 2.33
CA TYR A 324 -32.13 12.07 1.18
C TYR A 324 -33.56 11.76 1.63
N ALA A 325 -33.74 10.94 2.66
CA ALA A 325 -35.05 10.62 3.21
C ALA A 325 -35.76 11.87 3.75
N LEU A 326 -35.04 12.75 4.46
CA LEU A 326 -35.57 14.02 4.96
C LEU A 326 -36.00 14.94 3.82
N LEU A 327 -35.13 15.16 2.83
CA LEU A 327 -35.41 16.04 1.70
C LEU A 327 -36.53 15.49 0.80
N ILE A 328 -36.52 14.19 0.51
CA ILE A 328 -37.59 13.53 -0.26
C ILE A 328 -38.90 13.61 0.53
N GLY A 329 -38.87 13.37 1.84
CA GLY A 329 -40.04 13.48 2.71
C GLY A 329 -40.64 14.87 2.72
N ALA A 330 -39.80 15.91 2.73
CA ALA A 330 -40.21 17.31 2.77
C ALA A 330 -40.71 17.86 1.43
N PHE A 331 -40.05 17.52 0.32
CA PHE A 331 -40.30 18.15 -1.00
C PHE A 331 -41.08 17.26 -1.98
N VAL A 332 -41.06 15.93 -1.81
CA VAL A 332 -41.67 15.00 -2.77
C VAL A 332 -43.00 14.46 -2.22
N PRO A 333 -44.12 14.69 -2.92
CA PRO A 333 -45.42 14.22 -2.49
C PRO A 333 -45.51 12.69 -2.52
N ASP A 334 -46.21 12.11 -1.54
CA ASP A 334 -46.42 10.67 -1.42
C ASP A 334 -47.51 10.21 -2.40
N ARG A 335 -47.11 9.92 -3.65
CA ARG A 335 -48.03 9.49 -4.71
C ARG A 335 -47.65 8.10 -5.22
N PRO A 336 -48.59 7.15 -5.32
CA PRO A 336 -48.36 5.90 -6.02
C PRO A 336 -48.26 6.17 -7.53
N VAL A 337 -47.33 5.50 -8.20
CA VAL A 337 -47.02 5.63 -9.64
C VAL A 337 -47.03 4.24 -10.28
N GLY A 338 -47.60 4.09 -11.48
CA GLY A 338 -47.64 2.83 -12.23
C GLY A 338 -48.93 2.01 -12.07
N PRO A 339 -49.18 1.04 -12.97
CA PRO A 339 -50.39 0.22 -12.96
C PRO A 339 -50.39 -0.69 -11.72
N GLY A 340 -51.36 -0.51 -10.82
CA GLY A 340 -51.51 -1.29 -9.59
C GLY A 340 -50.96 -0.63 -8.30
N GLY A 341 -50.46 0.61 -8.35
CA GLY A 341 -50.07 1.36 -7.14
C GLY A 341 -48.88 0.80 -6.37
N VAL A 342 -48.09 -0.08 -7.00
CA VAL A 342 -47.00 -0.82 -6.36
C VAL A 342 -45.73 0.03 -6.15
N LEU A 343 -45.55 1.11 -6.91
CA LEU A 343 -44.37 1.99 -6.83
C LEU A 343 -44.73 3.33 -6.18
N ASN A 344 -43.93 3.77 -5.21
CA ASN A 344 -44.07 5.08 -4.57
C ASN A 344 -43.15 6.11 -5.24
N LEU A 345 -43.65 7.32 -5.53
CA LEU A 345 -42.86 8.42 -6.10
C LEU A 345 -41.61 8.76 -5.27
N ARG A 346 -41.71 8.69 -3.94
CA ARG A 346 -40.57 8.90 -3.03
C ARG A 346 -39.49 7.82 -3.21
N GLY A 347 -39.92 6.56 -3.35
CA GLY A 347 -39.04 5.43 -3.64
C GLY A 347 -38.38 5.56 -5.01
N LEU A 348 -39.14 5.99 -6.02
CA LEU A 348 -38.62 6.25 -7.36
C LEU A 348 -37.60 7.40 -7.37
N THR A 349 -37.83 8.44 -6.58
CA THR A 349 -36.89 9.56 -6.45
C THR A 349 -35.58 9.12 -5.79
N LEU A 350 -35.66 8.32 -4.73
CA LEU A 350 -34.47 7.74 -4.09
C LEU A 350 -33.69 6.87 -5.08
N PHE A 351 -34.38 6.00 -5.83
CA PHE A 351 -33.77 5.18 -6.88
C PHE A 351 -33.10 6.05 -7.96
N ALA A 352 -33.77 7.10 -8.43
CA ALA A 352 -33.23 8.03 -9.42
C ALA A 352 -31.97 8.76 -8.91
N LEU A 353 -31.95 9.19 -7.65
CA LEU A 353 -30.77 9.81 -7.04
C LEU A 353 -29.59 8.84 -6.94
N TYR A 354 -29.83 7.58 -6.58
CA TYR A 354 -28.79 6.54 -6.56
C TYR A 354 -28.24 6.26 -7.95
N LEU A 355 -29.12 6.13 -8.96
CA LEU A 355 -28.73 5.94 -10.34
C LEU A 355 -27.94 7.14 -10.88
N ALA A 356 -28.38 8.37 -10.57
CA ALA A 356 -27.66 9.59 -10.91
C ALA A 356 -26.27 9.65 -10.25
N GLY A 357 -26.12 9.17 -9.02
CA GLY A 357 -24.82 9.02 -8.35
C GLY A 357 -23.87 8.08 -9.12
N VAL A 358 -24.35 6.90 -9.53
CA VAL A 358 -23.57 5.95 -10.33
C VAL A 358 -23.19 6.55 -11.69
N LEU A 359 -24.16 7.16 -12.39
CA LEU A 359 -23.94 7.72 -13.72
C LEU A 359 -22.99 8.93 -13.68
N SER A 360 -23.13 9.81 -12.68
CA SER A 360 -22.20 10.94 -12.49
C SER A 360 -20.79 10.47 -12.13
N ALA A 361 -20.65 9.45 -11.29
CA ALA A 361 -19.37 8.80 -11.01
C ALA A 361 -18.69 8.28 -12.28
N MET A 362 -19.44 7.56 -13.13
CA MET A 362 -18.93 7.05 -14.41
C MET A 362 -18.60 8.18 -15.39
N ALA A 363 -19.44 9.22 -15.48
CA ALA A 363 -19.21 10.37 -16.34
C ALA A 363 -17.95 11.14 -15.93
N VAL A 364 -17.77 11.40 -14.63
CA VAL A 364 -16.58 12.07 -14.10
C VAL A 364 -15.32 11.25 -14.38
N ALA A 365 -15.34 9.93 -14.11
CA ALA A 365 -14.21 9.06 -14.47
C ALA A 365 -13.85 9.17 -15.96
N TRP A 366 -14.85 9.07 -16.84
CA TRP A 366 -14.66 9.11 -18.29
C TRP A 366 -14.13 10.46 -18.77
N VAL A 367 -14.72 11.57 -18.32
CA VAL A 367 -14.27 12.94 -18.66
C VAL A 367 -12.83 13.15 -18.19
N PHE A 368 -12.51 12.77 -16.96
CA PHE A 368 -11.19 12.96 -16.37
C PHE A 368 -10.11 12.17 -17.12
N LYS A 369 -10.41 10.91 -17.49
CA LYS A 369 -9.53 10.08 -18.33
C LYS A 369 -9.39 10.63 -19.75
N ARG A 370 -10.49 11.07 -20.37
CA ARG A 370 -10.48 11.55 -21.76
C ARG A 370 -9.78 12.89 -21.92
N LEU A 371 -9.93 13.80 -20.96
CA LEU A 371 -9.42 15.17 -21.07
C LEU A 371 -8.00 15.35 -20.51
N TRP A 372 -7.66 14.71 -19.39
CA TRP A 372 -6.42 15.05 -18.66
C TRP A 372 -5.34 13.98 -18.69
N LEU A 373 -5.72 12.70 -18.82
CA LEU A 373 -4.83 11.60 -18.48
C LEU A 373 -4.90 10.52 -19.56
N LYS A 374 -4.19 10.71 -20.69
CA LYS A 374 -3.84 9.62 -21.63
C LYS A 374 -3.00 8.60 -20.85
N SER A 375 -3.67 7.70 -20.15
CA SER A 375 -3.08 6.61 -19.37
C SER A 375 -3.30 5.33 -20.16
N ARG A 376 -2.21 4.61 -20.44
CA ARG A 376 -2.27 3.30 -21.11
C ARG A 376 -2.99 2.36 -20.16
N TYR A 377 -4.10 1.78 -20.62
CA TYR A 377 -4.79 0.71 -19.91
C TYR A 377 -3.78 -0.41 -19.65
N GLN A 378 -3.50 -0.67 -18.37
CA GLN A 378 -2.66 -1.76 -17.90
C GLN A 378 -3.62 -2.91 -17.58
N PRO A 379 -3.74 -3.94 -18.44
CA PRO A 379 -4.60 -5.07 -18.16
C PRO A 379 -4.17 -5.71 -16.84
N LEU A 380 -5.16 -6.07 -16.02
CA LEU A 380 -4.92 -6.67 -14.71
C LEU A 380 -4.35 -8.08 -14.89
N MET A 381 -3.02 -8.21 -14.92
CA MET A 381 -2.34 -9.51 -14.82
C MET A 381 -2.34 -9.94 -13.36
N LEU A 382 -3.43 -10.56 -12.91
CA LEU A 382 -3.59 -11.04 -11.54
C LEU A 382 -3.55 -12.57 -11.51
N GLU A 383 -2.49 -13.13 -10.92
CA GLU A 383 -2.51 -14.52 -10.51
C GLU A 383 -3.60 -14.69 -9.45
N LEU A 384 -4.67 -15.43 -9.79
CA LEU A 384 -5.80 -15.64 -8.91
C LEU A 384 -5.37 -16.50 -7.69
N PRO A 385 -5.31 -15.95 -6.46
CA PRO A 385 -4.86 -16.70 -5.28
C PRO A 385 -5.80 -17.88 -5.00
N PRO A 386 -5.36 -19.02 -4.43
CA PRO A 386 -6.28 -20.12 -4.13
C PRO A 386 -7.36 -19.71 -3.12
N TYR A 387 -8.56 -20.31 -3.20
CA TYR A 387 -9.59 -20.16 -2.17
C TYR A 387 -9.05 -20.66 -0.83
N ARG A 388 -9.27 -19.89 0.23
CA ARG A 388 -8.88 -20.24 1.60
C ARG A 388 -10.05 -20.00 2.53
N TRP A 389 -10.09 -20.75 3.62
CA TRP A 389 -11.03 -20.44 4.70
C TRP A 389 -10.51 -19.24 5.49
N PRO A 390 -11.34 -18.21 5.74
CA PRO A 390 -10.92 -17.04 6.48
C PRO A 390 -10.62 -17.42 7.93
N SER A 391 -9.49 -16.95 8.47
CA SER A 391 -9.10 -17.33 9.82
C SER A 391 -9.81 -16.44 10.85
N LEU A 392 -10.53 -17.04 11.80
CA LEU A 392 -11.27 -16.26 12.81
C LEU A 392 -10.36 -15.32 13.61
N ARG A 393 -9.12 -15.74 13.84
CA ARG A 393 -8.10 -14.93 14.54
C ARG A 393 -7.64 -13.73 13.71
N SER A 394 -7.37 -13.90 12.41
CA SER A 394 -7.01 -12.76 11.54
C SER A 394 -8.15 -11.75 11.47
N MET A 395 -9.39 -12.24 11.31
CA MET A 395 -10.57 -11.38 11.23
C MET A 395 -10.79 -10.59 12.53
N ALA A 396 -10.72 -11.24 13.70
CA ALA A 396 -10.89 -10.56 14.98
C ALA A 396 -9.81 -9.49 15.23
N LEU A 397 -8.54 -9.81 14.95
CA LEU A 397 -7.44 -8.86 15.06
C LEU A 397 -7.60 -7.69 14.09
N GLY A 398 -7.96 -7.97 12.84
CA GLY A 398 -8.22 -6.96 11.82
C GLY A 398 -9.36 -6.02 12.22
N LEU A 399 -10.47 -6.56 12.72
CA LEU A 399 -11.60 -5.77 13.23
C LEU A 399 -11.19 -4.89 14.42
N TRP A 400 -10.42 -5.43 15.36
CA TRP A 400 -9.93 -4.68 16.52
C TRP A 400 -9.04 -3.51 16.10
N GLU A 401 -8.15 -3.73 15.13
CA GLU A 401 -7.30 -2.68 14.58
C GLU A 401 -8.13 -1.59 13.90
N ARG A 402 -9.14 -1.96 13.09
CA ARG A 402 -10.05 -1.00 12.45
C ARG A 402 -10.86 -0.21 13.47
N ALA A 403 -11.37 -0.86 14.52
CA ALA A 403 -12.06 -0.19 15.63
C ALA A 403 -11.17 0.86 16.30
N THR A 404 -9.93 0.47 16.62
CA THR A 404 -8.96 1.32 17.30
C THR A 404 -8.56 2.52 16.44
N ILE A 405 -8.29 2.29 15.15
CA ILE A 405 -7.97 3.35 14.19
C ILE A 405 -9.14 4.33 14.08
N PHE A 406 -10.37 3.82 13.95
CA PHE A 406 -11.55 4.66 13.86
C PHE A 406 -11.71 5.53 15.12
N LEU A 407 -11.68 4.94 16.31
CA LEU A 407 -11.85 5.68 17.57
C LEU A 407 -10.75 6.72 17.81
N ARG A 408 -9.48 6.37 17.58
CA ARG A 408 -8.35 7.26 17.88
C ARG A 408 -8.08 8.33 16.84
N ARG A 409 -8.28 8.03 15.55
CA ARG A 409 -7.96 8.99 14.46
C ARG A 409 -9.19 9.70 13.94
N VAL A 410 -10.24 8.96 13.59
CA VAL A 410 -11.44 9.55 12.96
C VAL A 410 -12.36 10.12 14.04
N GLY A 411 -12.54 9.39 15.13
CA GLY A 411 -13.39 9.77 16.24
C GLY A 411 -12.93 11.04 16.93
N THR A 412 -11.62 11.25 17.11
CA THR A 412 -11.07 12.47 17.70
C THR A 412 -11.32 13.70 16.83
N ILE A 413 -11.20 13.57 15.51
CA ILE A 413 -11.48 14.66 14.56
C ILE A 413 -12.97 14.99 14.56
N ILE A 414 -13.85 13.98 14.45
CA ILE A 414 -15.30 14.18 14.45
C ILE A 414 -15.75 14.80 15.78
N PHE A 415 -15.27 14.27 16.90
CA PHE A 415 -15.58 14.79 18.23
C PHE A 415 -15.17 16.26 18.36
N ALA A 416 -13.94 16.62 17.96
CA ALA A 416 -13.47 18.00 17.99
C ALA A 416 -14.35 18.92 17.14
N LEU A 417 -14.72 18.49 15.92
CA LEU A 417 -15.62 19.26 15.06
C LEU A 417 -17.01 19.42 15.67
N VAL A 418 -17.56 18.38 16.30
CA VAL A 418 -18.87 18.46 16.98
C VAL A 418 -18.82 19.43 18.16
N VAL A 419 -17.76 19.41 18.96
CA VAL A 419 -17.58 20.37 20.06
C VAL A 419 -17.47 21.79 19.55
N VAL A 420 -16.73 22.02 18.45
CA VAL A 420 -16.63 23.34 17.81
C VAL A 420 -17.98 23.77 17.24
N LEU A 421 -18.70 22.88 16.55
CA LEU A 421 -20.03 23.16 16.01
C LEU A 421 -21.02 23.46 17.13
N TRP A 422 -21.00 22.72 18.23
CA TRP A 422 -21.80 22.99 19.42
C TRP A 422 -21.50 24.39 19.97
N PHE A 423 -20.23 24.77 20.06
CA PHE A 423 -19.86 26.12 20.52
C PHE A 423 -20.40 27.20 19.59
N LEU A 424 -20.25 27.04 18.27
CA LEU A 424 -20.77 27.97 17.26
C LEU A 424 -22.30 28.01 17.22
N SER A 425 -22.99 26.89 17.50
CA SER A 425 -24.46 26.82 17.51
C SER A 425 -25.07 27.31 18.82
N SER A 426 -24.31 27.34 19.92
CA SER A 426 -24.82 27.66 21.25
C SER A 426 -24.44 29.07 21.73
N TYR A 427 -23.37 29.66 21.19
CA TYR A 427 -22.90 30.99 21.60
C TYR A 427 -22.87 31.99 20.43
N PRO A 428 -23.22 33.27 20.68
CA PRO A 428 -23.80 33.82 21.91
C PRO A 428 -25.23 33.33 22.17
N ALA A 429 -25.61 33.29 23.46
CA ALA A 429 -26.97 32.94 23.88
C ALA A 429 -27.98 34.02 23.41
N PRO A 430 -29.25 33.65 23.17
CA PRO A 430 -30.28 34.62 22.80
C PRO A 430 -30.44 35.69 23.92
N PRO A 431 -30.56 36.98 23.57
CA PRO A 431 -30.81 38.04 24.55
C PRO A 431 -32.19 37.87 25.21
N ASP A 432 -32.32 38.34 26.45
CA ASP A 432 -33.57 38.24 27.22
C ASP A 432 -34.74 38.90 26.46
N GLY A 433 -35.77 38.11 26.14
CA GLY A 433 -36.93 38.54 25.35
C GLY A 433 -36.90 38.19 23.85
N ALA A 434 -35.91 37.41 23.40
CA ALA A 434 -35.83 36.91 22.02
C ALA A 434 -37.03 35.98 21.66
N THR A 435 -37.69 36.26 20.54
CA THR A 435 -38.83 35.47 20.02
C THR A 435 -38.43 34.44 18.96
N GLY A 436 -37.21 34.52 18.43
CA GLY A 436 -36.68 33.60 17.40
C GLY A 436 -36.05 32.33 17.99
N ALA A 437 -35.77 31.34 17.14
CA ALA A 437 -35.08 30.12 17.56
C ALA A 437 -33.65 30.44 18.06
N ALA A 438 -33.21 29.82 19.16
CA ALA A 438 -31.93 30.12 19.82
C ALA A 438 -30.70 30.08 18.89
N ILE A 439 -30.68 29.15 17.91
CA ILE A 439 -29.62 29.04 16.88
C ILE A 439 -29.48 30.32 16.04
N GLN A 440 -30.54 31.10 15.84
CA GLN A 440 -30.49 32.30 15.00
C GLN A 440 -29.61 33.41 15.59
N TYR A 441 -29.42 33.40 16.90
CA TYR A 441 -28.60 34.39 17.61
C TYR A 441 -27.15 33.93 17.77
N SER A 442 -26.88 32.65 17.57
CA SER A 442 -25.55 32.06 17.69
C SER A 442 -24.61 32.49 16.55
N LEU A 443 -23.31 32.30 16.73
CA LEU A 443 -22.30 32.59 15.70
C LEU A 443 -22.57 31.83 14.40
N ALA A 444 -23.03 30.58 14.49
CA ALA A 444 -23.47 29.81 13.32
C ALA A 444 -24.67 30.46 12.61
N GLY A 445 -25.66 30.96 13.35
CA GLY A 445 -26.79 31.70 12.79
C GLY A 445 -26.38 33.02 12.13
N GLN A 446 -25.46 33.76 12.76
CA GLN A 446 -24.92 35.00 12.21
C GLN A 446 -24.11 34.78 10.93
N LEU A 447 -23.26 33.74 10.90
CA LEU A 447 -22.53 33.34 9.69
C LEU A 447 -23.48 32.90 8.57
N GLY A 448 -24.55 32.17 8.90
CA GLY A 448 -25.58 31.77 7.94
C GLY A 448 -26.25 32.97 7.29
N ARG A 449 -26.68 33.96 8.09
CA ARG A 449 -27.27 35.22 7.59
C ARG A 449 -26.31 36.10 6.79
N ALA A 450 -25.00 35.95 6.98
CA ALA A 450 -24.00 36.69 6.22
C ALA A 450 -23.70 36.06 4.85
N LEU A 451 -24.04 34.77 4.66
CA LEU A 451 -23.88 34.04 3.40
C LEU A 451 -25.13 34.10 2.51
N GLU A 452 -26.29 34.33 3.11
CA GLU A 452 -27.57 34.64 2.45
C GLU A 452 -27.56 36.07 1.89
#